data_AF-A0A5R8YYS2-F1
#
_entry.id   AF-A0A5R8YYS2-F1
#
_cell.length_a   1.000
_cell.length_b   1.000
_cell.length_c   1.000
_cell.angle_alpha   90.00
_cell.angle_beta   90.00
_cell.angle_gamma   90.00
#
_symmetry.space_group_name_H-M   'P 1'
#
loop_
_entity.id
_entity.type
_entity.pdbx_description
1 polymer ?
#
loop_
_entity_poly.entity_id
_entity_poly.type
_entity_poly.pdbx_seq_one_letter_code
_entity_poly.pdbx_strand_id
1 'polypeptide(L)'
;MSSDRYYLRVAQAQRRRIPDETRRALFDATDRKCTICRRPLDIEGGTRHIGEMGHIAPHSPDGPRREAARPAEVDGFDNLMLLCPSCHRTIDKEPDLWPEPYLRAIKAEHEGWVVVERSRPEPRRRPGGEPAGIGGTVEIEGVAYHVAGDPEEERSADGTAIASRAFALTPDGGHVWIRRIAARSPGPAVLEWRAALAGEAGLLAEALPGLPPRVAASVTPETAVLVTAVPSFTTLAGFYDGRGREAEAVRVLGSGVAGLCEGLASLHDRGLAHGAVSPDSIMTDRAGSLFLRDAGHAFLRPDQAAEPAEPAEDVRRLAELIHVIVTGRPPIPLVSAAVLNPAVPERFAHALDRALSSDPAERGHILELGEGLRI
;
A
#
# COMPACT_ATOMS: atom_id res chain seq x y z
N MET A 1 44.27 -12.86 -64.48
CA MET A 1 44.88 -13.39 -63.24
C MET A 1 44.46 -12.53 -62.06
N SER A 2 43.65 -12.96 -61.11
CA SER A 2 42.66 -14.04 -61.09
C SER A 2 41.55 -13.54 -60.16
N SER A 3 40.32 -13.65 -60.65
CA SER A 3 39.04 -13.59 -59.92
C SER A 3 39.05 -14.39 -58.62
N ASP A 4 39.99 -15.34 -58.46
CA ASP A 4 40.18 -16.14 -57.25
C ASP A 4 40.45 -15.32 -55.99
N ARG A 5 41.18 -14.20 -56.06
CA ARG A 5 41.47 -13.40 -54.86
C ARG A 5 40.25 -12.65 -54.30
N TYR A 6 39.25 -12.37 -55.14
CA TYR A 6 38.01 -11.73 -54.71
C TYR A 6 37.06 -12.77 -54.12
N TYR A 7 36.88 -13.92 -54.77
CA TYR A 7 36.05 -15.01 -54.22
C TYR A 7 36.63 -15.65 -52.94
N LEU A 8 37.96 -15.67 -52.77
CA LEU A 8 38.58 -16.14 -51.52
C LEU A 8 38.39 -15.17 -50.34
N ARG A 9 38.11 -13.87 -50.58
CA ARG A 9 37.78 -12.90 -49.52
C ARG A 9 36.31 -12.89 -49.12
N VAL A 10 35.41 -13.34 -50.00
CA VAL A 10 33.98 -13.48 -49.66
C VAL A 10 33.69 -14.85 -49.00
N ALA A 11 34.63 -15.79 -49.06
CA ALA A 11 34.59 -17.05 -48.31
C ALA A 11 35.01 -16.93 -46.83
N GLN A 12 35.35 -15.73 -46.34
CA GLN A 12 35.63 -15.47 -44.94
C GLN A 12 34.49 -14.63 -44.32
N ALA A 13 33.85 -15.24 -43.32
CA ALA A 13 32.89 -14.67 -42.38
C ALA A 13 31.43 -14.52 -42.85
N GLN A 14 30.84 -15.55 -43.45
CA GLN A 14 29.51 -15.93 -42.97
C GLN A 14 29.69 -16.46 -41.55
N ARG A 15 29.66 -15.58 -40.53
CA ARG A 15 29.46 -16.02 -39.14
C ARG A 15 28.17 -16.80 -39.15
N ARG A 16 28.25 -18.14 -39.17
CA ARG A 16 27.07 -18.98 -39.02
C ARG A 16 26.42 -18.54 -37.71
N ARG A 17 25.22 -18.03 -37.82
CA ARG A 17 24.41 -17.63 -36.67
C ARG A 17 24.30 -18.85 -35.78
N ILE A 18 24.65 -18.72 -34.49
CA ILE A 18 24.50 -19.80 -33.51
C ILE A 18 23.06 -20.35 -33.63
N PRO A 19 22.87 -21.67 -33.74
CA PRO A 19 21.56 -22.26 -33.95
C PRO A 19 20.56 -21.78 -32.89
N ASP A 20 19.33 -21.48 -33.31
CA ASP A 20 18.29 -20.95 -32.40
C ASP A 20 17.96 -21.93 -31.27
N GLU A 21 18.11 -23.24 -31.51
CA GLU A 21 17.97 -24.28 -30.50
C GLU A 21 19.05 -24.18 -29.42
N THR A 22 20.33 -24.10 -29.83
CA THR A 22 21.46 -23.91 -28.91
C THR A 22 21.30 -22.62 -28.11
N ARG A 23 20.85 -21.54 -28.76
CA ARG A 23 20.57 -20.27 -28.09
C ARG A 23 19.48 -20.44 -27.03
N ARG A 24 18.33 -21.03 -27.36
CA ARG A 24 17.26 -21.28 -26.38
C ARG A 24 17.75 -22.13 -25.20
N ALA A 25 18.49 -23.20 -25.49
CA ALA A 25 19.06 -24.07 -24.47
C ALA A 25 19.98 -23.29 -23.51
N LEU A 26 20.83 -22.39 -24.01
CA LEU A 26 21.68 -21.53 -23.17
C LEU A 26 20.86 -20.61 -22.27
N PHE A 27 19.81 -19.97 -22.80
CA PHE A 27 18.93 -19.13 -22.00
C PHE A 27 18.22 -19.91 -20.89
N ASP A 28 17.73 -21.12 -21.19
CA ASP A 28 17.04 -21.93 -20.21
C ASP A 28 17.98 -22.54 -19.17
N ALA A 29 19.19 -22.96 -19.56
CA ALA A 29 20.20 -23.52 -18.66
C ALA A 29 20.78 -22.48 -17.68
N THR A 30 20.75 -21.20 -18.06
CA THR A 30 21.33 -20.10 -17.26
C THR A 30 20.29 -19.29 -16.50
N ASP A 31 19.02 -19.71 -16.53
CA ASP A 31 17.91 -18.94 -15.97
C ASP A 31 17.86 -17.50 -16.49
N ARG A 32 18.22 -17.34 -17.79
CA ARG A 32 18.30 -16.07 -18.52
C ARG A 32 19.19 -15.02 -17.84
N LYS A 33 20.22 -15.46 -17.10
CA LYS A 33 21.18 -14.62 -16.39
C LYS A 33 22.58 -14.79 -16.96
N CYS A 34 23.39 -13.74 -16.85
CA CYS A 34 24.81 -13.81 -17.19
C CYS A 34 25.51 -14.89 -16.35
N THR A 35 26.23 -15.80 -16.98
CA THR A 35 26.94 -16.91 -16.31
C THR A 35 28.02 -16.42 -15.34
N ILE A 36 28.59 -15.21 -15.56
CA ILE A 36 29.62 -14.64 -14.68
C ILE A 36 29.01 -13.80 -13.55
N CYS A 37 28.23 -12.78 -13.89
CA CYS A 37 27.78 -11.78 -12.90
C CYS A 37 26.33 -11.98 -12.42
N ARG A 38 25.63 -13.01 -12.90
CA ARG A 38 24.23 -13.36 -12.60
C ARG A 38 23.21 -12.25 -12.87
N ARG A 39 23.60 -11.16 -13.53
CA ARG A 39 22.68 -10.10 -13.96
C ARG A 39 21.64 -10.67 -14.94
N PRO A 40 20.34 -10.35 -14.77
CA PRO A 40 19.31 -10.68 -15.76
C PRO A 40 19.63 -10.13 -17.14
N LEU A 41 19.41 -10.93 -18.18
CA LEU A 41 19.71 -10.57 -19.57
C LEU A 41 18.45 -10.25 -20.39
N ASP A 42 17.27 -10.47 -19.84
CA ASP A 42 16.00 -10.08 -20.44
C ASP A 42 15.72 -8.59 -20.27
N ILE A 43 15.06 -8.04 -21.29
CA ILE A 43 14.51 -6.68 -21.33
C ILE A 43 13.01 -6.80 -21.65
N GLU A 44 12.19 -5.96 -21.03
CA GLU A 44 10.73 -5.91 -21.25
C GLU A 44 10.03 -7.25 -21.03
N GLY A 45 10.11 -7.77 -19.79
CA GLY A 45 9.35 -8.96 -19.41
C GLY A 45 9.67 -10.22 -20.22
N GLY A 46 10.87 -10.31 -20.80
CA GLY A 46 11.33 -11.48 -21.56
C GLY A 46 11.08 -11.44 -23.07
N THR A 47 10.56 -10.32 -23.61
CA THR A 47 10.31 -10.17 -25.06
C THR A 47 11.58 -9.80 -25.86
N ARG A 48 12.57 -9.20 -25.21
CA ARG A 48 13.88 -8.86 -25.79
C ARG A 48 15.00 -9.27 -24.83
N HIS A 49 16.23 -9.42 -25.32
CA HIS A 49 17.39 -9.73 -24.47
C HIS A 49 18.68 -9.05 -24.94
N ILE A 50 19.62 -8.88 -24.00
CA ILE A 50 21.00 -8.39 -24.25
C ILE A 50 22.05 -9.51 -24.14
N GLY A 51 21.62 -10.75 -23.91
CA GLY A 51 22.53 -11.88 -23.79
C GLY A 51 23.32 -12.14 -25.07
N GLU A 52 24.63 -12.34 -24.93
CA GLU A 52 25.57 -12.73 -25.98
C GLU A 52 26.12 -14.13 -25.67
N MET A 53 26.43 -14.90 -26.72
CA MET A 53 26.98 -16.24 -26.58
C MET A 53 28.49 -16.19 -26.77
N GLY A 54 29.24 -16.31 -25.66
CA GLY A 54 30.70 -16.31 -25.66
C GLY A 54 31.26 -17.71 -25.82
N HIS A 55 32.29 -17.86 -26.65
CA HIS A 55 33.00 -19.12 -26.85
C HIS A 55 34.02 -19.36 -25.73
N ILE A 56 33.96 -20.55 -25.13
CA ILE A 56 34.89 -21.00 -24.08
C ILE A 56 36.24 -21.39 -24.70
N ALA A 57 36.23 -22.28 -25.69
CA ALA A 57 37.37 -22.63 -26.53
C ALA A 57 37.32 -21.85 -27.86
N PRO A 58 38.46 -21.59 -28.52
CA PRO A 58 38.56 -20.68 -29.65
C PRO A 58 37.62 -21.03 -30.82
N HIS A 59 36.90 -20.03 -31.32
CA HIS A 59 36.06 -20.18 -32.51
C HIS A 59 36.87 -20.28 -33.82
N SER A 60 38.07 -19.68 -33.86
CA SER A 60 38.99 -19.66 -35.00
C SER A 60 40.45 -19.78 -34.54
N PRO A 61 41.40 -20.11 -35.43
CA PRO A 61 42.83 -20.22 -35.09
C PRO A 61 43.43 -18.97 -34.44
N ASP A 62 42.89 -17.79 -34.78
CA ASP A 62 43.36 -16.49 -34.27
C ASP A 62 42.47 -15.94 -33.14
N GLY A 63 41.53 -16.74 -32.62
CA GLY A 63 40.60 -16.31 -31.57
C GLY A 63 41.23 -16.22 -30.18
N PRO A 64 40.52 -15.61 -29.20
CA PRO A 64 40.89 -15.69 -27.80
C PRO A 64 41.10 -17.15 -27.38
N ARG A 65 42.11 -17.42 -26.54
CA ARG A 65 42.48 -18.77 -26.08
C ARG A 65 42.89 -19.74 -27.21
N ARG A 66 43.50 -19.25 -28.30
CA ARG A 66 43.99 -20.07 -29.44
C ARG A 66 44.86 -21.29 -29.08
N GLU A 67 45.52 -21.27 -27.92
CA GLU A 67 46.36 -22.39 -27.44
C GLU A 67 45.52 -23.60 -26.99
N ALA A 68 44.22 -23.42 -26.75
CA ALA A 68 43.27 -24.48 -26.42
C ALA A 68 42.86 -25.31 -27.64
N ALA A 69 42.55 -26.59 -27.42
CA ALA A 69 42.05 -27.46 -28.47
C ALA A 69 40.66 -27.01 -28.95
N ARG A 70 40.51 -26.78 -30.26
CA ARG A 70 39.22 -26.42 -30.85
C ARG A 70 38.28 -27.64 -30.85
N PRO A 71 37.07 -27.52 -30.29
CA PRO A 71 36.12 -28.63 -30.27
C PRO A 71 35.52 -28.90 -31.65
N ALA A 72 35.04 -30.13 -31.87
CA ALA A 72 34.33 -30.50 -33.09
C ALA A 72 33.06 -29.67 -33.28
N GLU A 73 32.32 -29.43 -32.19
CA GLU A 73 31.13 -28.58 -32.17
C GLU A 73 31.46 -27.18 -31.63
N VAL A 74 32.05 -26.36 -32.50
CA VAL A 74 32.53 -25.01 -32.14
C VAL A 74 31.40 -24.11 -31.62
N ASP A 75 30.22 -24.19 -32.24
CA ASP A 75 29.02 -23.46 -31.82
C ASP A 75 28.05 -24.35 -31.01
N GLY A 76 28.58 -25.43 -30.43
CA GLY A 76 27.84 -26.36 -29.58
C GLY A 76 27.56 -25.78 -28.19
N PHE A 77 26.52 -26.28 -27.54
CA PHE A 77 26.10 -25.83 -26.21
C PHE A 77 27.22 -25.89 -25.17
N ASP A 78 28.05 -26.94 -25.22
CA ASP A 78 29.16 -27.17 -24.28
C ASP A 78 30.34 -26.22 -24.47
N ASN A 79 30.46 -25.61 -25.65
CA ASN A 79 31.50 -24.62 -25.94
C ASN A 79 31.01 -23.17 -25.75
N LEU A 80 29.74 -22.96 -25.43
CA LEU A 80 29.14 -21.65 -25.31
C LEU A 80 28.70 -21.36 -23.87
N MET A 81 28.82 -20.10 -23.48
CA MET A 81 28.26 -19.55 -22.24
C MET A 81 27.46 -18.28 -22.53
N LEU A 82 26.43 -18.01 -21.73
CA LEU A 82 25.56 -16.84 -21.92
C LEU A 82 26.07 -15.67 -21.07
N LEU A 83 26.41 -14.56 -21.70
CA LEU A 83 27.07 -13.43 -21.05
C LEU A 83 26.34 -12.11 -21.31
N CYS A 84 26.47 -11.16 -20.39
CA CYS A 84 26.17 -9.77 -20.71
C CYS A 84 27.30 -9.18 -21.59
N PRO A 85 27.02 -8.11 -22.36
CA PRO A 85 28.02 -7.52 -23.26
C PRO A 85 29.31 -7.07 -22.55
N SER A 86 29.19 -6.65 -21.29
CA SER A 86 30.33 -6.27 -20.46
C SER A 86 31.23 -7.46 -20.12
N CYS A 87 30.65 -8.54 -19.59
CA CYS A 87 31.41 -9.73 -19.21
C CYS A 87 32.01 -10.43 -20.45
N HIS A 88 31.26 -10.50 -21.55
CA HIS A 88 31.75 -11.07 -22.80
C HIS A 88 32.99 -10.31 -23.31
N ARG A 89 32.91 -8.98 -23.37
CA ARG A 89 34.05 -8.14 -23.78
C ARG A 89 35.26 -8.32 -22.86
N THR A 90 35.06 -8.50 -21.55
CA THR A 90 36.16 -8.69 -20.60
C THR A 90 36.93 -9.98 -20.87
N ILE A 91 36.23 -11.11 -21.04
CA ILE A 91 36.90 -12.41 -21.23
C ILE A 91 37.60 -12.55 -22.58
N ASP A 92 37.16 -11.80 -23.58
CA ASP A 92 37.78 -11.78 -24.91
C ASP A 92 39.03 -10.90 -24.94
N LYS A 93 39.05 -9.82 -24.15
CA LYS A 93 40.20 -8.90 -24.07
C LYS A 93 41.34 -9.44 -23.20
N GLU A 94 41.02 -10.24 -22.20
CA GLU A 94 41.98 -10.74 -21.21
C GLU A 94 42.04 -12.28 -21.18
N PRO A 95 42.32 -12.98 -22.31
CA PRO A 95 42.21 -14.43 -22.40
C PRO A 95 43.13 -15.19 -21.43
N ASP A 96 44.26 -14.60 -21.04
CA ASP A 96 45.21 -15.20 -20.09
C ASP A 96 44.67 -15.22 -18.65
N LEU A 97 43.84 -14.24 -18.29
CA LEU A 97 43.14 -14.19 -17.00
C LEU A 97 41.88 -15.05 -16.98
N TRP A 98 41.36 -15.39 -18.16
CA TRP A 98 40.14 -16.18 -18.34
C TRP A 98 40.40 -17.41 -19.22
N PRO A 99 41.26 -18.35 -18.78
CA PRO A 99 41.61 -19.53 -19.57
C PRO A 99 40.43 -20.51 -19.67
N GLU A 100 40.45 -21.38 -20.69
CA GLU A 100 39.37 -22.34 -20.99
C GLU A 100 38.92 -23.15 -19.75
N PRO A 101 39.81 -23.77 -18.95
CA PRO A 101 39.39 -24.56 -17.79
C PRO A 101 38.62 -23.73 -16.75
N TYR A 102 38.97 -22.45 -16.61
CA TYR A 102 38.31 -21.55 -15.68
C TYR A 102 36.90 -21.17 -16.14
N LEU A 103 36.73 -20.88 -17.43
CA LEU A 103 35.40 -20.60 -18.01
C LEU A 103 34.48 -21.83 -17.96
N ARG A 104 35.02 -23.04 -18.16
CA ARG A 104 34.26 -24.29 -17.97
C ARG A 104 33.78 -24.46 -16.53
N ALA A 105 34.65 -24.16 -15.56
CA ALA A 105 34.28 -24.20 -14.14
C ALA A 105 33.15 -23.20 -13.82
N ILE A 106 33.24 -21.97 -14.31
CA ILE A 106 32.20 -20.95 -14.13
C ILE A 106 30.87 -21.36 -14.76
N LYS A 107 30.88 -21.93 -15.98
CA LYS A 107 29.68 -22.44 -16.63
C LYS A 107 29.02 -23.55 -15.80
N ALA A 108 29.81 -24.53 -15.38
CA ALA A 108 29.32 -25.65 -14.56
C ALA A 108 28.77 -25.18 -13.21
N GLU A 109 29.44 -24.22 -12.55
CA GLU A 109 28.96 -23.64 -11.29
C GLU A 109 27.61 -22.94 -11.46
N HIS A 110 27.46 -22.11 -12.51
CA HIS A 110 26.21 -21.40 -12.75
C HIS A 110 25.06 -22.35 -13.10
N GLU A 111 25.30 -23.33 -13.97
CA GLU A 111 24.29 -24.34 -14.34
C GLU A 111 23.89 -25.19 -13.12
N GLY A 112 24.86 -25.59 -12.29
CA GLY A 112 24.60 -26.24 -11.01
C GLY A 112 23.79 -25.37 -10.05
N TRP A 113 24.11 -24.07 -9.97
CA TRP A 113 23.32 -23.10 -9.20
C TRP A 113 21.88 -23.01 -9.71
N VAL A 114 21.64 -22.97 -11.03
CA VAL A 114 20.28 -22.96 -11.61
C VAL A 114 19.51 -24.24 -11.26
N VAL A 115 20.16 -25.41 -11.35
CA VAL A 115 19.54 -26.68 -10.95
C VAL A 115 19.17 -26.64 -9.48
N VAL A 116 20.06 -26.18 -8.60
CA VAL A 116 19.78 -26.06 -7.17
C VAL A 116 18.64 -25.06 -6.91
N GLU A 117 18.64 -23.89 -7.53
CA GLU A 117 17.57 -22.90 -7.35
C GLU A 117 16.20 -23.39 -7.85
N ARG A 118 16.17 -24.13 -8.97
CA ARG A 118 14.91 -24.73 -9.48
C ARG A 118 14.46 -25.94 -8.67
N SER A 119 15.39 -26.67 -8.08
CA SER A 119 15.12 -27.86 -7.25
C SER A 119 14.90 -27.52 -5.79
N ARG A 120 15.24 -26.29 -5.37
CA ARG A 120 14.82 -25.76 -4.08
C ARG A 120 13.32 -25.88 -4.05
N PRO A 121 12.75 -26.65 -3.11
CA PRO A 121 11.32 -26.59 -2.89
C PRO A 121 11.02 -25.12 -2.67
N GLU A 122 10.06 -24.58 -3.43
CA GLU A 122 9.48 -23.29 -3.09
C GLU A 122 9.24 -23.34 -1.57
N PRO A 123 9.82 -22.39 -0.79
CA PRO A 123 9.83 -22.49 0.66
C PRO A 123 8.43 -22.89 1.07
N ARG A 124 8.28 -24.07 1.71
CA ARG A 124 6.98 -24.65 2.02
C ARG A 124 6.16 -23.56 2.69
N ARG A 125 5.30 -22.90 1.92
CA ARG A 125 4.29 -22.02 2.46
C ARG A 125 3.45 -22.98 3.25
N ARG A 126 3.53 -22.89 4.58
CA ARG A 126 2.58 -23.60 5.44
C ARG A 126 1.21 -23.34 4.81
N PRO A 127 0.36 -24.36 4.55
CA PRO A 127 -1.02 -24.08 4.23
C PRO A 127 -1.53 -23.27 5.41
N GLY A 128 -1.60 -21.95 5.26
CA GLY A 128 -1.90 -21.08 6.37
C GLY A 128 -3.25 -21.49 6.93
N GLY A 129 -3.42 -21.39 8.24
CA GLY A 129 -4.76 -21.15 8.76
C GLY A 129 -5.32 -19.88 8.11
N GLU A 130 -6.63 -19.67 8.21
CA GLU A 130 -7.28 -18.41 7.84
C GLU A 130 -6.44 -17.20 8.27
N PRO A 131 -6.40 -16.09 7.49
CA PRO A 131 -5.72 -14.88 7.95
C PRO A 131 -6.24 -14.55 9.35
N ALA A 132 -5.32 -14.54 10.31
CA ALA A 132 -5.67 -14.38 11.70
C ALA A 132 -6.06 -12.92 11.96
N GLY A 133 -7.12 -12.77 12.74
CA GLY A 133 -7.55 -11.50 13.30
C GLY A 133 -6.48 -10.80 14.13
N ILE A 134 -6.84 -9.68 14.77
CA ILE A 134 -5.87 -8.81 15.46
C ILE A 134 -5.18 -9.49 16.65
N GLY A 135 -5.82 -10.48 17.26
CA GLY A 135 -5.30 -11.17 18.44
C GLY A 135 -5.35 -10.31 19.71
N GLY A 136 -4.71 -10.76 20.79
CA GLY A 136 -4.71 -10.04 22.07
C GLY A 136 -3.61 -8.98 22.20
N THR A 137 -2.58 -9.04 21.36
CA THR A 137 -1.43 -8.12 21.40
C THR A 137 -0.96 -7.83 19.97
N VAL A 138 -0.67 -6.57 19.69
CA VAL A 138 -0.08 -6.11 18.43
C VAL A 138 1.29 -5.50 18.73
N GLU A 139 2.34 -5.95 18.06
CA GLU A 139 3.69 -5.41 18.24
C GLU A 139 4.13 -4.61 17.01
N ILE A 140 4.60 -3.37 17.24
CA ILE A 140 5.14 -2.48 16.21
C ILE A 140 6.38 -1.81 16.75
N GLU A 141 7.48 -1.86 16.01
CA GLU A 141 8.75 -1.18 16.36
C GLU A 141 9.25 -1.50 17.79
N GLY A 142 8.97 -2.71 18.28
CA GLY A 142 9.35 -3.16 19.63
C GLY A 142 8.41 -2.69 20.75
N VAL A 143 7.31 -2.02 20.42
CA VAL A 143 6.24 -1.63 21.36
C VAL A 143 5.08 -2.60 21.25
N ALA A 144 4.68 -3.20 22.37
CA ALA A 144 3.53 -4.08 22.47
C ALA A 144 2.28 -3.31 22.90
N TYR A 145 1.23 -3.38 22.08
CA TYR A 145 -0.08 -2.81 22.36
C TYR A 145 -1.06 -3.93 22.70
N HIS A 146 -1.75 -3.83 23.83
CA HIS A 146 -2.67 -4.85 24.30
C HIS A 146 -4.10 -4.53 23.86
N VAL A 147 -4.70 -5.38 23.03
CA VAL A 147 -6.06 -5.19 22.51
C VAL A 147 -7.06 -5.24 23.67
N ALA A 148 -7.95 -4.26 23.71
CA ALA A 148 -8.96 -4.07 24.73
C ALA A 148 -10.37 -4.15 24.12
N GLY A 149 -11.21 -5.00 24.69
CA GLY A 149 -12.57 -5.26 24.17
C GLY A 149 -12.60 -6.22 22.98
N ASP A 150 -13.77 -6.34 22.38
CA ASP A 150 -13.99 -7.21 21.21
C ASP A 150 -13.60 -6.45 19.92
N PRO A 151 -12.70 -7.00 19.08
CA PRO A 151 -12.30 -6.35 17.84
C PRO A 151 -13.41 -6.41 16.79
N GLU A 152 -13.53 -5.33 16.01
CA GLU A 152 -14.35 -5.31 14.80
C GLU A 152 -13.55 -5.91 13.64
N GLU A 153 -14.03 -7.00 13.04
CA GLU A 153 -13.31 -7.70 11.98
C GLU A 153 -14.16 -7.90 10.72
N GLU A 154 -13.53 -7.62 9.58
CA GLU A 154 -14.12 -7.70 8.26
C GLU A 154 -13.22 -8.53 7.34
N ARG A 155 -13.78 -9.53 6.66
CA ARG A 155 -13.03 -10.38 5.73
C ARG A 155 -13.29 -9.95 4.29
N SER A 156 -12.26 -10.01 3.47
CA SER A 156 -12.43 -9.79 2.03
C SER A 156 -13.35 -10.87 1.45
N ALA A 157 -14.05 -10.55 0.36
CA ALA A 157 -14.98 -11.47 -0.29
C ALA A 157 -14.33 -12.79 -0.73
N ASP A 158 -13.03 -12.75 -1.07
CA ASP A 158 -12.24 -13.93 -1.43
C ASP A 158 -11.61 -14.66 -0.23
N GLY A 159 -11.82 -14.15 0.99
CA GLY A 159 -11.30 -14.69 2.24
C GLY A 159 -9.78 -14.61 2.41
N THR A 160 -9.08 -13.86 1.55
CA THR A 160 -7.62 -13.77 1.55
C THR A 160 -7.05 -12.72 2.52
N ALA A 161 -7.88 -11.76 2.93
CA ALA A 161 -7.57 -10.70 3.86
C ALA A 161 -8.57 -10.61 5.01
N ILE A 162 -8.09 -10.08 6.14
CA ILE A 162 -8.92 -9.61 7.25
C ILE A 162 -8.47 -8.20 7.64
N ALA A 163 -9.45 -7.31 7.78
CA ALA A 163 -9.30 -5.99 8.36
C ALA A 163 -9.84 -6.05 9.78
N SER A 164 -9.02 -5.69 10.75
CA SER A 164 -9.39 -5.66 12.16
C SER A 164 -9.23 -4.24 12.71
N ARG A 165 -10.15 -3.81 13.56
CA ARG A 165 -10.16 -2.51 14.22
C ARG A 165 -10.45 -2.71 15.70
N ALA A 166 -9.64 -2.12 16.58
CA ALA A 166 -9.85 -2.28 18.02
C ALA A 166 -9.19 -1.16 18.82
N PHE A 167 -9.71 -0.93 20.02
CA PHE A 167 -8.99 -0.17 21.04
C PHE A 167 -7.85 -1.03 21.62
N ALA A 168 -6.77 -0.39 22.02
CA ALA A 168 -5.68 -1.05 22.71
C ALA A 168 -5.00 -0.13 23.73
N LEU A 169 -4.27 -0.75 24.65
CA LEU A 169 -3.47 -0.08 25.67
C LEU A 169 -2.01 -0.03 25.25
N THR A 170 -1.37 1.11 25.46
CA THR A 170 0.09 1.25 25.36
C THR A 170 0.76 0.68 26.63
N PRO A 171 2.08 0.38 26.61
CA PRO A 171 2.78 -0.16 27.78
C PRO A 171 2.71 0.72 29.04
N ASP A 172 2.59 2.03 28.87
CA ASP A 172 2.45 3.03 29.93
C ASP A 172 0.98 3.25 30.37
N GLY A 173 0.03 2.47 29.85
CA GLY A 173 -1.39 2.55 30.20
C GLY A 173 -2.16 3.67 29.48
N GLY A 174 -1.56 4.26 28.44
CA GLY A 174 -2.25 5.12 27.49
C GLY A 174 -3.16 4.34 26.55
N HIS A 175 -3.94 5.06 25.76
CA HIS A 175 -5.00 4.52 24.94
C HIS A 175 -4.78 4.81 23.46
N VAL A 176 -4.96 3.79 22.63
CA VAL A 176 -4.82 3.90 21.18
C VAL A 176 -5.93 3.17 20.45
N TRP A 177 -6.11 3.56 19.19
CA TRP A 177 -6.94 2.88 18.21
C TRP A 177 -6.02 2.19 17.21
N ILE A 178 -6.22 0.89 16.99
CA ILE A 178 -5.41 0.08 16.09
C ILE A 178 -6.28 -0.39 14.94
N ARG A 179 -5.75 -0.21 13.73
CA ARG A 179 -6.27 -0.85 12.53
C ARG A 179 -5.20 -1.71 11.91
N ARG A 180 -5.57 -2.95 11.61
CA ARG A 180 -4.66 -3.96 11.07
C ARG A 180 -5.30 -4.65 9.88
N ILE A 181 -4.59 -4.65 8.75
CA ILE A 181 -4.88 -5.53 7.63
C ILE A 181 -3.89 -6.69 7.68
N ALA A 182 -4.39 -7.91 7.72
CA ALA A 182 -3.58 -9.12 7.60
C ALA A 182 -4.00 -9.90 6.36
N ALA A 183 -3.00 -10.37 5.63
CA ALA A 183 -3.19 -11.07 4.37
C ALA A 183 -2.40 -12.37 4.31
N ARG A 184 -3.01 -13.39 3.72
CA ARG A 184 -2.37 -14.68 3.46
C ARG A 184 -1.47 -14.63 2.22
N SER A 185 -1.94 -13.95 1.19
CA SER A 185 -1.30 -13.90 -0.12
C SER A 185 -1.47 -12.51 -0.72
N PRO A 186 -0.50 -12.03 -1.51
CA PRO A 186 -0.71 -10.86 -2.35
C PRO A 186 -1.92 -11.10 -3.26
N GLY A 187 -2.74 -10.07 -3.44
CA GLY A 187 -3.92 -10.11 -4.30
C GLY A 187 -4.50 -8.70 -4.44
N PRO A 188 -5.40 -8.46 -5.40
CA PRO A 188 -5.96 -7.13 -5.63
C PRO A 188 -6.64 -6.54 -4.39
N ALA A 189 -7.52 -7.29 -3.72
CA ALA A 189 -8.22 -6.83 -2.52
C ALA A 189 -7.26 -6.50 -1.36
N VAL A 190 -6.26 -7.36 -1.15
CA VAL A 190 -5.19 -7.14 -0.15
C VAL A 190 -4.39 -5.88 -0.45
N LEU A 191 -4.01 -5.70 -1.72
CA LEU A 191 -3.21 -4.54 -2.14
C LEU A 191 -4.00 -3.25 -1.94
N GLU A 192 -5.30 -3.27 -2.24
CA GLU A 192 -6.21 -2.14 -2.04
C GLU A 192 -6.34 -1.77 -0.57
N TRP A 193 -6.70 -2.72 0.30
CA TRP A 193 -6.84 -2.45 1.74
C TRP A 193 -5.54 -1.95 2.37
N ARG A 194 -4.40 -2.50 1.95
CA ARG A 194 -3.08 -2.05 2.40
C ARG A 194 -2.73 -0.67 1.86
N ALA A 195 -3.05 -0.37 0.60
CA ALA A 195 -2.84 0.96 0.02
C ALA A 195 -3.71 2.02 0.71
N ALA A 196 -4.97 1.70 1.02
CA ALA A 196 -5.87 2.56 1.77
C ALA A 196 -5.31 2.89 3.15
N LEU A 197 -4.94 1.87 3.94
CA LEU A 197 -4.38 2.06 5.27
C LEU A 197 -3.03 2.81 5.24
N ALA A 198 -2.21 2.56 4.22
CA ALA A 198 -0.95 3.27 4.03
C ALA A 198 -1.15 4.74 3.63
N GLY A 199 -2.14 5.02 2.77
CA GLY A 199 -2.53 6.39 2.40
C GLY A 199 -3.00 7.19 3.61
N GLU A 200 -3.83 6.56 4.44
CA GLU A 200 -4.28 7.17 5.68
C GLU A 200 -3.13 7.39 6.68
N ALA A 201 -2.27 6.39 6.86
CA ALA A 201 -1.08 6.54 7.69
C ALA A 201 -0.18 7.68 7.18
N GLY A 202 -0.13 7.91 5.87
CA GLY A 202 0.55 9.04 5.24
C GLY A 202 -0.10 10.38 5.60
N LEU A 203 -1.41 10.49 5.47
CA LEU A 203 -2.16 11.71 5.82
C LEU A 203 -2.01 12.07 7.31
N LEU A 204 -2.21 11.09 8.20
CA LEU A 204 -2.13 11.33 9.64
C LEU A 204 -0.70 11.63 10.13
N ALA A 205 0.31 11.44 9.27
CA ALA A 205 1.67 11.92 9.53
C ALA A 205 1.78 13.45 9.57
N GLU A 206 0.86 14.15 8.91
CA GLU A 206 0.84 15.62 8.83
C GLU A 206 0.30 16.28 10.11
N ALA A 207 -0.19 15.50 11.07
CA ALA A 207 -0.76 15.98 12.34
C ALA A 207 -1.85 17.04 12.15
N LEU A 208 -2.82 16.74 11.28
CA LEU A 208 -3.93 17.62 10.96
C LEU A 208 -4.83 17.85 12.19
N PRO A 209 -5.28 19.08 12.46
CA PRO A 209 -6.22 19.38 13.54
C PRO A 209 -7.51 18.55 13.43
N GLY A 210 -8.11 18.16 14.56
CA GLY A 210 -9.38 17.40 14.58
C GLY A 210 -9.30 15.94 14.14
N LEU A 211 -8.20 15.51 13.50
CA LEU A 211 -7.87 14.12 13.18
C LEU A 211 -6.96 13.52 14.27
N PRO A 212 -6.99 12.19 14.46
CA PRO A 212 -6.24 11.56 15.53
C PRO A 212 -4.74 11.53 15.18
N PRO A 213 -3.84 11.90 16.11
CA PRO A 213 -2.41 11.83 15.87
C PRO A 213 -1.97 10.40 15.55
N ARG A 214 -1.11 10.23 14.55
CA ARG A 214 -0.46 8.95 14.28
C ARG A 214 0.59 8.67 15.36
N VAL A 215 0.47 7.52 16.03
CA VAL A 215 1.44 7.03 17.03
C VAL A 215 2.49 6.16 16.36
N ALA A 216 2.05 5.17 15.58
CA ALA A 216 2.93 4.25 14.87
C ALA A 216 2.25 3.72 13.60
N ALA A 217 3.04 3.31 12.61
CA ALA A 217 2.53 2.60 11.46
C ALA A 217 3.59 1.63 10.93
N SER A 218 3.18 0.47 10.45
CA SER A 218 4.08 -0.52 9.85
C SER A 218 3.40 -1.19 8.67
N VAL A 219 4.12 -1.33 7.56
CA VAL A 219 3.63 -1.99 6.35
C VAL A 219 4.65 -3.03 5.92
N THR A 220 4.31 -4.29 6.07
CA THR A 220 5.06 -5.47 5.62
C THR A 220 4.29 -6.19 4.50
N PRO A 221 4.90 -7.14 3.76
CA PRO A 221 4.18 -7.89 2.72
C PRO A 221 2.91 -8.61 3.23
N GLU A 222 2.90 -9.05 4.48
CA GLU A 222 1.82 -9.83 5.10
C GLU A 222 0.86 -8.99 5.93
N THR A 223 1.30 -7.84 6.47
CA THR A 223 0.50 -7.02 7.39
C THR A 223 0.67 -5.54 7.14
N ALA A 224 -0.40 -4.76 7.26
CA ALA A 224 -0.34 -3.32 7.43
C ALA A 224 -1.02 -2.95 8.75
N VAL A 225 -0.39 -2.10 9.55
CA VAL A 225 -0.88 -1.68 10.86
C VAL A 225 -0.74 -0.18 11.00
N LEU A 226 -1.79 0.47 11.51
CA LEU A 226 -1.82 1.88 11.86
C LEU A 226 -2.32 2.00 13.29
N VAL A 227 -1.57 2.72 14.11
CA VAL A 227 -1.88 3.03 15.51
C VAL A 227 -2.06 4.54 15.63
N THR A 228 -3.21 4.96 16.12
CA THR A 228 -3.56 6.36 16.33
C THR A 228 -3.85 6.62 17.80
N ALA A 229 -3.50 7.81 18.28
CA ALA A 229 -3.73 8.20 19.66
C ALA A 229 -5.23 8.37 19.93
N VAL A 230 -5.68 7.93 21.11
CA VAL A 230 -7.04 8.14 21.58
C VAL A 230 -6.99 8.87 22.91
N PRO A 231 -7.12 10.22 22.91
CA PRO A 231 -7.11 11.01 24.15
C PRO A 231 -8.20 10.61 25.16
N SER A 232 -9.32 10.07 24.67
CA SER A 232 -10.48 9.68 25.48
C SER A 232 -11.29 8.60 24.76
N PHE A 233 -11.86 7.66 25.51
CA PHE A 233 -12.79 6.65 24.99
C PHE A 233 -14.25 7.09 25.00
N THR A 234 -14.55 8.28 25.54
CA THR A 234 -15.92 8.77 25.55
C THR A 234 -16.29 9.18 24.14
N THR A 235 -17.28 8.50 23.55
CA THR A 235 -17.86 8.89 22.26
C THR A 235 -18.76 10.11 22.44
N LEU A 236 -19.00 10.83 21.35
CA LEU A 236 -19.97 11.92 21.32
C LEU A 236 -21.34 11.44 21.83
N ALA A 237 -21.75 10.25 21.41
CA ALA A 237 -23.00 9.61 21.85
C ALA A 237 -23.05 9.46 23.37
N GLY A 238 -22.01 8.86 23.96
CA GLY A 238 -21.97 8.60 25.40
C GLY A 238 -21.86 9.88 26.24
N PHE A 239 -21.19 10.92 25.75
CA PHE A 239 -21.02 12.16 26.51
C PHE A 239 -22.30 13.00 26.61
N TYR A 240 -23.10 13.01 25.56
CA TYR A 240 -24.33 13.80 25.46
C TYR A 240 -25.61 13.01 25.75
N ASP A 241 -25.51 11.72 26.06
CA ASP A 241 -26.65 10.86 26.37
C ASP A 241 -27.53 11.48 27.47
N GLY A 242 -28.82 11.68 27.15
CA GLY A 242 -29.82 12.30 28.03
C GLY A 242 -29.65 13.79 28.34
N ARG A 243 -28.49 14.41 28.04
CA ARG A 243 -28.12 15.77 28.50
C ARG A 243 -27.86 16.79 27.39
N GLY A 244 -27.77 16.38 26.13
CA GLY A 244 -27.45 17.24 24.98
C GLY A 244 -28.37 18.45 24.75
N ARG A 245 -29.57 18.44 25.35
CA ARG A 245 -30.58 19.50 25.19
C ARG A 245 -30.44 20.65 26.20
N GLU A 246 -29.63 20.47 27.23
CA GLU A 246 -29.40 21.51 28.25
C GLU A 246 -28.64 22.70 27.65
N ALA A 247 -28.92 23.92 28.10
CA ALA A 247 -28.26 25.12 27.58
C ALA A 247 -26.74 25.08 27.72
N GLU A 248 -26.22 24.50 28.81
CA GLU A 248 -24.78 24.28 28.95
C GLU A 248 -24.23 23.33 27.90
N ALA A 249 -24.91 22.18 27.69
CA ALA A 249 -24.49 21.17 26.75
C ALA A 249 -24.48 21.71 25.31
N VAL A 250 -25.48 22.51 24.92
CA VAL A 250 -25.54 23.17 23.61
C VAL A 250 -24.36 24.12 23.41
N ARG A 251 -23.98 24.91 24.43
CA ARG A 251 -22.81 25.81 24.37
C ARG A 251 -21.49 25.06 24.27
N VAL A 252 -21.32 24.01 25.08
CA VAL A 252 -20.12 23.16 25.04
C VAL A 252 -20.00 22.47 23.69
N LEU A 253 -21.10 21.93 23.14
CA LEU A 253 -21.12 21.29 21.83
C LEU A 253 -20.75 22.27 20.71
N GLY A 254 -21.37 23.45 20.70
CA GLY A 254 -21.10 24.50 19.72
C GLY A 254 -19.64 24.97 19.73
N SER A 255 -19.02 25.03 20.91
CA SER A 255 -17.59 25.36 21.06
C SER A 255 -16.68 24.22 20.59
N GLY A 256 -17.02 22.98 20.96
CA GLY A 256 -16.22 21.79 20.67
C GLY A 256 -16.21 21.39 19.19
N VAL A 257 -17.25 21.73 18.43
CA VAL A 257 -17.37 21.34 17.02
C VAL A 257 -16.36 22.03 16.10
N ALA A 258 -15.82 23.17 16.50
CA ALA A 258 -14.92 23.95 15.64
C ALA A 258 -13.67 23.15 15.22
N GLY A 259 -13.00 22.49 16.17
CA GLY A 259 -11.82 21.67 15.88
C GLY A 259 -12.15 20.45 15.01
N LEU A 260 -13.34 19.87 15.19
CA LEU A 260 -13.85 18.80 14.34
C LEU A 260 -14.07 19.27 12.89
N CYS A 261 -14.69 20.45 12.71
CA CYS A 261 -14.90 21.06 11.40
C CYS A 261 -13.57 21.39 10.70
N GLU A 262 -12.53 21.80 11.42
CA GLU A 262 -11.18 22.03 10.87
C GLU A 262 -10.55 20.73 10.35
N GLY A 263 -10.73 19.61 11.05
CA GLY A 263 -10.25 18.31 10.60
C GLY A 263 -10.97 17.80 9.35
N LEU A 264 -12.30 17.93 9.32
CA LEU A 264 -13.09 17.60 8.13
C LEU A 264 -12.72 18.52 6.95
N ALA A 265 -12.54 19.82 7.18
CA ALA A 265 -12.09 20.76 6.14
C ALA A 265 -10.74 20.35 5.56
N SER A 266 -9.81 19.89 6.40
CA SER A 266 -8.49 19.43 5.96
C SER A 266 -8.57 18.23 5.01
N LEU A 267 -9.57 17.35 5.18
CA LEU A 267 -9.88 16.27 4.22
C LEU A 267 -10.51 16.84 2.95
N HIS A 268 -11.51 17.72 3.09
CA HIS A 268 -12.27 18.30 1.98
C HIS A 268 -11.37 19.09 1.02
N ASP A 269 -10.41 19.87 1.55
CA ASP A 269 -9.41 20.61 0.78
C ASP A 269 -8.49 19.70 -0.06
N ARG A 270 -8.37 18.44 0.31
CA ARG A 270 -7.62 17.40 -0.41
C ARG A 270 -8.50 16.59 -1.37
N GLY A 271 -9.77 16.99 -1.52
CA GLY A 271 -10.77 16.27 -2.33
C GLY A 271 -11.21 14.95 -1.71
N LEU A 272 -10.99 14.77 -0.40
CA LEU A 272 -11.41 13.59 0.35
C LEU A 272 -12.63 13.94 1.21
N ALA A 273 -13.49 12.96 1.46
CA ALA A 273 -14.56 13.06 2.44
C ALA A 273 -14.35 11.99 3.52
N HIS A 274 -14.72 12.28 4.77
CA HIS A 274 -14.64 11.32 5.85
C HIS A 274 -15.60 10.15 5.61
N GLY A 275 -16.83 10.39 5.15
CA GLY A 275 -17.77 9.37 4.69
C GLY A 275 -18.30 8.40 5.75
N ALA A 276 -17.85 8.52 7.01
CA ALA A 276 -18.25 7.68 8.14
C ALA A 276 -18.62 8.50 9.38
N VAL A 277 -19.08 9.75 9.20
CA VAL A 277 -19.42 10.65 10.32
C VAL A 277 -20.65 10.10 11.07
N SER A 278 -20.43 9.65 12.29
CA SER A 278 -21.41 9.00 13.18
C SER A 278 -21.13 9.33 14.66
N PRO A 279 -22.08 9.06 15.58
CA PRO A 279 -21.89 9.31 17.01
C PRO A 279 -20.67 8.59 17.62
N ASP A 280 -20.30 7.44 17.06
CA ASP A 280 -19.22 6.57 17.56
C ASP A 280 -17.88 6.81 16.84
N SER A 281 -17.91 7.51 15.71
CA SER A 281 -16.70 7.97 15.00
C SER A 281 -16.08 9.23 15.58
N ILE A 282 -16.84 9.95 16.43
CA ILE A 282 -16.43 11.19 17.07
C ILE A 282 -16.21 10.91 18.56
N MET A 283 -15.02 11.28 19.03
CA MET A 283 -14.59 11.13 20.40
C MET A 283 -14.60 12.50 21.09
N THR A 284 -14.73 12.49 22.42
CA THR A 284 -14.72 13.70 23.24
C THR A 284 -13.92 13.52 24.51
N ASP A 285 -13.20 14.57 24.89
CA ASP A 285 -12.52 14.65 26.18
C ASP A 285 -13.46 15.19 27.28
N ARG A 286 -12.92 15.36 28.50
CA ARG A 286 -13.67 15.92 29.63
C ARG A 286 -13.97 17.41 29.49
N ALA A 287 -13.25 18.12 28.63
CA ALA A 287 -13.46 19.54 28.35
C ALA A 287 -14.53 19.77 27.25
N GLY A 288 -14.96 18.70 26.57
CA GLY A 288 -15.93 18.77 25.47
C GLY A 288 -15.29 19.03 24.11
N SER A 289 -13.96 18.91 23.99
CA SER A 289 -13.26 18.99 22.71
C SER A 289 -13.60 17.77 21.87
N LEU A 290 -13.97 17.97 20.60
CA LEU A 290 -14.34 16.90 19.69
C LEU A 290 -13.22 16.58 18.70
N PHE A 291 -13.01 15.29 18.44
CA PHE A 291 -12.02 14.81 17.48
C PHE A 291 -12.50 13.51 16.81
N LEU A 292 -12.07 13.29 15.57
CA LEU A 292 -12.36 12.06 14.83
C LEU A 292 -11.50 10.91 15.37
N ARG A 293 -12.08 9.71 15.40
CA ARG A 293 -11.38 8.47 15.80
C ARG A 293 -10.40 7.99 14.74
N ASP A 294 -10.70 8.25 13.47
CA ASP A 294 -9.95 7.85 12.29
C ASP A 294 -10.30 8.78 11.09
N ALA A 295 -9.75 8.53 9.90
CA ALA A 295 -10.16 9.25 8.68
C ALA A 295 -11.40 8.64 8.01
N GLY A 296 -12.11 7.73 8.70
CA GLY A 296 -13.32 7.09 8.19
C GLY A 296 -13.09 6.31 6.90
N HIS A 297 -13.91 6.65 5.90
CA HIS A 297 -13.94 6.08 4.56
C HIS A 297 -13.12 6.88 3.54
N ALA A 298 -12.35 7.89 3.95
CA ALA A 298 -11.60 8.76 3.03
C ALA A 298 -10.66 8.01 2.07
N PHE A 299 -10.20 6.83 2.47
CA PHE A 299 -9.32 5.97 1.67
C PHE A 299 -9.99 4.69 1.18
N LEU A 300 -11.29 4.49 1.47
CA LEU A 300 -12.06 3.37 0.92
C LEU A 300 -12.40 3.63 -0.54
N ARG A 301 -12.53 2.54 -1.32
CA ARG A 301 -12.99 2.68 -2.70
C ARG A 301 -14.50 2.98 -2.75
N PRO A 302 -14.99 3.72 -3.76
CA PRO A 302 -16.42 4.01 -3.90
C PRO A 302 -17.32 2.78 -3.98
N ASP A 303 -16.82 1.65 -4.51
CA ASP A 303 -17.58 0.39 -4.62
C ASP A 303 -17.74 -0.35 -3.28
N GLN A 304 -17.01 0.08 -2.24
CA GLN A 304 -17.08 -0.46 -0.88
C GLN A 304 -17.94 0.42 0.06
N ALA A 305 -18.23 1.66 -0.34
CA ALA A 305 -19.06 2.57 0.43
C ALA A 305 -20.53 2.41 0.05
N ALA A 306 -21.42 2.40 1.05
CA ALA A 306 -22.87 2.34 0.81
C ALA A 306 -23.42 3.59 0.08
N GLU A 307 -22.75 4.73 0.27
CA GLU A 307 -23.04 6.01 -0.38
C GLU A 307 -21.73 6.67 -0.85
N PRO A 308 -21.76 7.52 -1.90
CA PRO A 308 -20.58 8.28 -2.32
C PRO A 308 -20.07 9.16 -1.18
N ALA A 309 -18.79 9.02 -0.84
CA ALA A 309 -18.15 9.87 0.15
C ALA A 309 -17.89 11.25 -0.47
N GLU A 310 -18.79 12.20 -0.24
CA GLU A 310 -18.68 13.59 -0.71
C GLU A 310 -18.59 14.57 0.47
N PRO A 311 -17.83 15.68 0.34
CA PRO A 311 -17.73 16.69 1.39
C PRO A 311 -19.09 17.21 1.89
N ALA A 312 -20.04 17.41 0.98
CA ALA A 312 -21.39 17.87 1.30
C ALA A 312 -22.21 16.83 2.11
N GLU A 313 -21.82 15.56 2.05
CA GLU A 313 -22.44 14.49 2.82
C GLU A 313 -21.90 14.45 4.26
N ASP A 314 -20.60 14.71 4.47
CA ASP A 314 -20.05 14.91 5.82
C ASP A 314 -20.72 16.09 6.54
N VAL A 315 -20.95 17.19 5.82
CA VAL A 315 -21.66 18.38 6.33
C VAL A 315 -23.06 18.00 6.80
N ARG A 316 -23.82 17.30 5.96
CA ARG A 316 -25.18 16.86 6.29
C ARG A 316 -25.18 15.93 7.50
N ARG A 317 -24.33 14.89 7.49
CA ARG A 317 -24.23 13.90 8.58
C ARG A 317 -23.87 14.55 9.90
N LEU A 318 -22.88 15.46 9.92
CA LEU A 318 -22.53 16.20 11.13
C LEU A 318 -23.69 17.05 11.63
N ALA A 319 -24.39 17.76 10.74
CA ALA A 319 -25.54 18.58 11.10
C ALA A 319 -26.70 17.73 11.66
N GLU A 320 -26.96 16.54 11.11
CA GLU A 320 -27.98 15.61 11.63
C GLU A 320 -27.65 15.15 13.03
N LEU A 321 -26.39 14.76 13.27
CA LEU A 321 -25.95 14.33 14.59
C LEU A 321 -26.13 15.43 15.63
N ILE A 322 -25.71 16.64 15.31
CA ILE A 322 -25.82 17.79 16.19
C ILE A 322 -27.30 18.13 16.43
N HIS A 323 -28.13 18.11 15.39
CA HIS A 323 -29.57 18.32 15.51
C HIS A 323 -30.20 17.31 16.46
N VAL A 324 -29.87 16.01 16.33
CA VAL A 324 -30.36 14.96 17.22
C VAL A 324 -29.91 15.19 18.65
N ILE A 325 -28.64 15.56 18.87
CA ILE A 325 -28.11 15.82 20.22
C ILE A 325 -28.86 16.97 20.90
N VAL A 326 -29.05 18.09 20.19
CA VAL A 326 -29.63 19.30 20.79
C VAL A 326 -31.15 19.28 20.86
N THR A 327 -31.84 18.43 20.09
CA THR A 327 -33.32 18.36 20.10
C THR A 327 -33.86 17.05 20.68
N GLY A 328 -33.04 16.00 20.72
CA GLY A 328 -33.43 14.63 21.08
C GLY A 328 -34.16 13.87 19.97
N ARG A 329 -34.13 14.34 18.71
CA ARG A 329 -34.81 13.68 17.59
C ARG A 329 -34.21 14.02 16.22
N PRO A 330 -34.48 13.21 15.18
CA PRO A 330 -34.10 13.54 13.82
C PRO A 330 -34.72 14.85 13.32
N PRO A 331 -34.07 15.54 12.35
CA PRO A 331 -34.62 16.73 11.72
C PRO A 331 -36.02 16.51 11.15
N ILE A 332 -36.90 17.48 11.38
CA ILE A 332 -38.25 17.51 10.78
C ILE A 332 -38.25 18.60 9.71
N PRO A 333 -38.68 18.32 8.47
CA PRO A 333 -38.70 19.32 7.41
C PRO A 333 -39.41 20.60 7.83
N LEU A 334 -38.77 21.76 7.59
CA LEU A 334 -39.28 23.10 7.89
C LEU A 334 -39.46 23.43 9.39
N VAL A 335 -39.01 22.57 10.31
CA VAL A 335 -39.06 22.83 11.75
C VAL A 335 -37.66 23.10 12.27
N SER A 336 -37.41 24.36 12.63
CA SER A 336 -36.13 24.81 13.15
C SER A 336 -35.78 24.16 14.50
N ALA A 337 -34.50 23.88 14.72
CA ALA A 337 -34.00 23.34 16.00
C ALA A 337 -34.31 24.28 17.19
N ALA A 338 -34.34 25.60 16.99
CA ALA A 338 -34.68 26.57 18.04
C ALA A 338 -36.14 26.45 18.52
N VAL A 339 -37.05 26.01 17.65
CA VAL A 339 -38.45 25.72 18.01
C VAL A 339 -38.54 24.46 18.87
N LEU A 340 -37.72 23.47 18.58
CA LEU A 340 -37.69 22.18 19.30
C LEU A 340 -36.94 22.27 20.63
N ASN A 341 -35.96 23.16 20.72
CA ASN A 341 -35.19 23.43 21.93
C ASN A 341 -34.88 24.92 22.06
N PRO A 342 -35.53 25.65 23.00
CA PRO A 342 -35.26 27.07 23.27
C PRO A 342 -33.82 27.39 23.70
N ALA A 343 -33.05 26.39 24.11
CA ALA A 343 -31.64 26.55 24.42
C ALA A 343 -30.74 26.69 23.18
N VAL A 344 -31.26 26.38 21.99
CA VAL A 344 -30.55 26.52 20.71
C VAL A 344 -30.75 27.93 20.16
N PRO A 345 -29.68 28.72 19.98
CA PRO A 345 -29.80 30.07 19.39
C PRO A 345 -30.22 30.03 17.92
N GLU A 346 -30.91 31.08 17.45
CA GLU A 346 -31.37 31.21 16.05
C GLU A 346 -30.23 31.05 15.03
N ARG A 347 -29.07 31.63 15.30
CA ARG A 347 -27.87 31.48 14.44
C ARG A 347 -27.41 30.03 14.32
N PHE A 348 -27.43 29.29 15.42
CA PHE A 348 -27.07 27.87 15.47
C PHE A 348 -28.08 27.06 14.66
N ALA A 349 -29.38 27.30 14.88
CA ALA A 349 -30.44 26.61 14.17
C ALA A 349 -30.40 26.88 12.66
N HIS A 350 -30.15 28.13 12.25
CA HIS A 350 -30.02 28.48 10.83
C HIS A 350 -28.82 27.79 10.15
N ALA A 351 -27.70 27.64 10.86
CA ALA A 351 -26.54 26.91 10.37
C ALA A 351 -26.86 25.41 10.14
N LEU A 352 -27.61 24.79 11.06
CA LEU A 352 -28.11 23.44 10.88
C LEU A 352 -29.08 23.34 9.68
N ASP A 353 -30.05 24.25 9.58
CA ASP A 353 -31.05 24.24 8.51
C ASP A 353 -30.39 24.32 7.12
N ARG A 354 -29.36 25.17 6.96
CA ARG A 354 -28.58 25.24 5.73
C ARG A 354 -27.84 23.93 5.44
N ALA A 355 -27.10 23.41 6.42
CA ALA A 355 -26.32 22.17 6.27
C ALA A 355 -27.19 20.93 6.00
N LEU A 356 -28.47 20.98 6.39
CA LEU A 356 -29.47 19.94 6.17
C LEU A 356 -30.25 20.12 4.86
N SER A 357 -29.87 21.07 3.98
CA SER A 357 -30.55 21.25 2.69
C SER A 357 -30.58 19.93 1.89
N SER A 358 -31.71 19.70 1.24
CA SER A 358 -31.87 18.59 0.30
C SER A 358 -30.95 18.72 -0.91
N ASP A 359 -30.57 19.95 -1.29
CA ASP A 359 -29.59 20.21 -2.34
C ASP A 359 -28.16 20.23 -1.75
N PRO A 360 -27.27 19.29 -2.11
CA PRO A 360 -25.88 19.27 -1.65
C PRO A 360 -25.11 20.57 -1.89
N ALA A 361 -25.42 21.31 -2.98
CA ALA A 361 -24.74 22.55 -3.32
C ALA A 361 -25.09 23.71 -2.35
N GLU A 362 -26.23 23.62 -1.67
CA GLU A 362 -26.71 24.65 -0.74
C GLU A 362 -26.21 24.44 0.70
N ARG A 363 -25.62 23.28 1.01
CA ARG A 363 -25.21 22.91 2.38
C ARG A 363 -24.08 23.77 2.96
N GLY A 364 -23.37 24.49 2.09
CA GLY A 364 -22.22 25.31 2.47
C GLY A 364 -20.99 24.48 2.82
N HIS A 365 -19.91 25.17 3.21
CA HIS A 365 -18.67 24.52 3.61
C HIS A 365 -18.71 24.09 5.09
N ILE A 366 -17.98 23.03 5.45
CA ILE A 366 -17.97 22.49 6.82
C ILE A 366 -17.52 23.50 7.87
N LEU A 367 -16.63 24.43 7.50
CA LEU A 367 -16.19 25.53 8.38
C LEU A 367 -17.32 26.53 8.65
N GLU A 368 -18.18 26.80 7.67
CA GLU A 368 -19.30 27.71 7.87
C GLU A 368 -20.35 27.11 8.81
N LEU A 369 -20.53 25.79 8.77
CA LEU A 369 -21.31 25.07 9.79
C LEU A 369 -20.68 25.28 11.17
N GLY A 370 -19.39 24.97 11.34
CA GLY A 370 -18.70 25.13 12.62
C GLY A 370 -18.74 26.55 13.17
N GLU A 371 -18.57 27.56 12.32
CA GLU A 371 -18.71 28.97 12.71
C GLU A 371 -20.11 29.28 13.20
N GLY A 372 -21.14 28.86 12.47
CA GLY A 372 -22.55 29.09 12.79
C GLY A 372 -22.99 28.46 14.12
N LEU A 373 -22.37 27.35 14.49
CA LEU A 373 -22.66 26.62 15.73
C LEU A 373 -21.92 27.16 16.97
N ARG A 374 -20.91 28.03 16.79
CA ARG A 374 -20.18 28.63 17.91
C ARG A 374 -21.08 29.62 18.67
N ILE A 375 -21.14 29.49 20.01
CA ILE A 375 -21.98 30.31 20.92
C ILE A 375 -21.09 31.02 21.94
#